data_AF-A0A2V7WKM6-F1
#
_entry.id   AF-A0A2V7WKM6-F1
#
_cell.length_a   1.000
_cell.length_b   1.000
_cell.length_c   1.000
_cell.angle_alpha   90.00
_cell.angle_beta   90.00
_cell.angle_gamma   90.00
#
_symmetry.space_group_name_H-M   'P 1'
#
loop_
_entity.id
_entity.type
_entity.pdbx_description
1 polymer ?
#
loop_
_entity_poly.entity_id
_entity_poly.type
_entity_poly.pdbx_seq_one_letter_code
_entity_poly.pdbx_strand_id
1 'polypeptide(L)'
;MSSLDPINDLLRRYGVGDGPANREEARQHYDQIAQAVPQDVLASAIGPALGSLPEDQVETRVRNSATEMTPGQRGNFLQTLLSGLASGGASQLGSLLQQIGVSPQVAQNPQQASPEDVGKIAAYANQERPDVFHQAMGFYAKHPTLVKVLGTMAIAAIAKNLFQKRPGLV
;
A
#
# COMPACT_ATOMS: atom_id res chain seq x y z
N MET A 1 12.85 -35.92 4.16
CA MET A 1 11.53 -35.27 4.34
C MET A 1 11.79 -33.78 4.27
N SER A 2 11.49 -33.15 3.13
CA SER A 2 11.75 -31.71 2.96
C SER A 2 10.87 -30.95 3.93
N SER A 3 11.47 -30.26 4.91
CA SER A 3 10.75 -29.27 5.71
C SER A 3 10.24 -28.22 4.74
N LEU A 4 8.94 -28.21 4.47
CA LEU A 4 8.31 -27.10 3.76
C LEU A 4 8.67 -25.82 4.52
N ASP A 5 9.29 -24.87 3.83
CA ASP A 5 9.71 -23.59 4.39
C ASP A 5 8.48 -22.92 5.04
N PRO A 6 8.48 -22.59 6.34
CA PRO A 6 7.31 -22.06 7.05
C PRO A 6 6.65 -20.86 6.34
N ILE A 7 7.44 -20.04 5.64
CA ILE A 7 6.89 -18.93 4.86
C ILE A 7 6.10 -19.39 3.63
N ASN A 8 6.47 -20.51 3.01
CA ASN A 8 5.77 -21.06 1.84
C ASN A 8 4.39 -21.58 2.24
N ASP A 9 4.31 -22.32 3.34
CA ASP A 9 3.03 -22.81 3.87
C ASP A 9 2.13 -21.64 4.28
N LEU A 10 2.70 -20.62 4.92
CA LEU A 10 1.97 -19.40 5.25
C LEU A 10 1.38 -18.73 4.00
N LEU A 11 2.21 -18.41 3.01
CA LEU A 11 1.75 -17.74 1.79
C LEU A 11 0.73 -18.59 1.01
N ARG A 12 0.90 -19.92 1.00
CA ARG A 12 -0.05 -20.85 0.37
C ARG A 12 -1.43 -20.78 1.01
N ARG A 13 -1.53 -20.70 2.34
CA ARG A 13 -2.82 -20.55 3.06
C ARG A 13 -3.58 -19.33 2.56
N TYR A 14 -2.92 -18.17 2.49
CA TYR A 14 -3.51 -16.96 1.90
C TYR A 14 -3.86 -17.11 0.42
N GLY A 15 -3.05 -17.83 -0.35
CA GLY A 15 -3.28 -18.12 -1.77
C GLY A 15 -4.58 -18.91 -2.02
N VAL A 16 -4.91 -19.87 -1.13
CA VAL A 16 -6.13 -20.68 -1.21
C VAL A 16 -7.33 -20.08 -0.47
N GLY A 17 -7.19 -18.86 0.08
CA GLY A 17 -8.26 -18.14 0.76
C GLY A 17 -8.37 -18.43 2.26
N ASP A 18 -7.45 -19.20 2.84
CA ASP A 18 -7.33 -19.43 4.28
C ASP A 18 -6.56 -18.27 4.93
N GLY A 19 -7.24 -17.14 5.06
CA GLY A 19 -6.72 -15.91 5.64
C GLY A 19 -6.60 -15.98 7.18
N PRO A 20 -6.16 -14.88 7.83
CA PRO A 20 -5.99 -14.86 9.28
C PRO A 20 -7.36 -14.83 9.96
N ALA A 21 -7.49 -15.53 11.08
CA ALA A 21 -8.74 -15.57 11.86
C ALA A 21 -9.06 -14.23 12.53
N ASN A 22 -8.04 -13.42 12.84
CA ASN A 22 -8.22 -12.11 13.48
C ASN A 22 -7.10 -11.11 13.15
N ARG A 23 -7.22 -9.90 13.70
CA ARG A 23 -6.27 -8.79 13.49
C ARG A 23 -4.88 -9.09 14.05
N GLU A 24 -4.80 -9.70 15.22
CA GLU A 24 -3.51 -9.98 15.87
C GLU A 24 -2.71 -11.00 15.08
N GLU A 25 -3.37 -12.09 14.66
CA GLU A 25 -2.76 -13.11 13.81
C GLU A 25 -2.28 -12.52 12.47
N ALA A 26 -3.08 -11.66 11.82
CA ALA A 26 -2.65 -10.99 10.59
C ALA A 26 -1.35 -10.19 10.79
N ARG A 27 -1.24 -9.46 11.91
CA ARG A 27 -0.04 -8.66 12.22
C ARG A 27 1.19 -9.55 12.41
N GLN A 28 1.04 -10.67 13.10
CA GLN A 28 2.10 -11.65 13.31
C GLN A 28 2.51 -12.33 12.00
N HIS A 29 1.56 -12.71 11.14
CA HIS A 29 1.84 -13.23 9.81
C HIS A 29 2.61 -12.22 8.96
N TYR A 30 2.23 -10.94 9.01
CA TYR A 30 2.97 -9.91 8.29
C TYR A 30 4.41 -9.74 8.80
N ASP A 31 4.65 -9.87 10.11
CA ASP A 31 6.03 -9.87 10.66
C ASP A 31 6.87 -11.00 10.07
N GLN A 32 6.32 -12.21 10.00
CA GLN A 32 7.00 -13.36 9.41
C GLN A 32 7.30 -13.13 7.92
N ILE A 33 6.33 -12.58 7.17
CA ILE A 33 6.50 -12.24 5.76
C ILE A 33 7.60 -11.19 5.59
N ALA A 34 7.56 -10.10 6.35
CA ALA A 34 8.52 -9.00 6.23
C ALA A 34 9.96 -9.41 6.60
N GLN A 35 10.12 -10.42 7.48
CA GLN A 35 11.43 -10.98 7.82
C GLN A 35 11.97 -11.95 6.78
N ALA A 36 11.10 -12.74 6.15
CA ALA A 36 11.49 -13.82 5.25
C ALA A 36 11.59 -13.40 3.77
N VAL A 37 10.88 -12.33 3.36
CA VAL A 37 10.80 -11.89 1.97
C VAL A 37 11.78 -10.75 1.72
N PRO A 38 12.61 -10.80 0.65
CA PRO A 38 13.47 -9.68 0.27
C PRO A 38 12.67 -8.38 0.10
N GLN A 39 13.25 -7.27 0.55
CA GLN A 39 12.54 -6.00 0.65
C GLN A 39 12.05 -5.46 -0.71
N ASP A 40 12.83 -5.67 -1.77
CA ASP A 40 12.50 -5.33 -3.15
C ASP A 40 11.32 -6.16 -3.68
N VAL A 41 11.31 -7.46 -3.38
CA VAL A 41 10.19 -8.35 -3.70
C VAL A 41 8.93 -7.90 -2.97
N LEU A 42 9.03 -7.58 -1.67
CA LEU A 42 7.92 -7.08 -0.87
C LEU A 42 7.38 -5.74 -1.44
N ALA A 43 8.25 -4.79 -1.76
CA ALA A 43 7.87 -3.52 -2.37
C ALA A 43 7.12 -3.71 -3.70
N SER A 44 7.58 -4.65 -4.54
CA SER A 44 6.96 -4.99 -5.82
C SER A 44 5.59 -5.67 -5.69
N ALA A 45 5.26 -6.19 -4.51
CA ALA A 45 4.01 -6.91 -4.24
C ALA A 45 2.95 -6.02 -3.57
N ILE A 46 3.37 -5.08 -2.71
CA ILE A 46 2.42 -4.26 -1.93
C ILE A 46 1.54 -3.40 -2.83
N GLY A 47 2.11 -2.72 -3.83
CA GLY A 47 1.33 -1.89 -4.75
C GLY A 47 0.19 -2.66 -5.42
N PRO A 48 0.48 -3.69 -6.22
CA PRO A 48 -0.55 -4.50 -6.87
C PRO A 48 -1.55 -5.14 -5.89
N ALA A 49 -1.07 -5.55 -4.71
CA ALA A 49 -1.95 -6.10 -3.68
C ALA A 49 -2.97 -5.07 -3.19
N LEU A 50 -2.52 -3.87 -2.81
CA LEU A 50 -3.40 -2.81 -2.33
C LEU A 50 -4.32 -2.30 -3.44
N GLY A 51 -3.81 -2.18 -4.67
CA GLY A 51 -4.61 -1.70 -5.80
C GLY A 51 -5.71 -2.66 -6.23
N SER A 52 -5.60 -3.95 -5.86
CA SER A 52 -6.64 -4.95 -6.09
C SER A 52 -7.82 -4.89 -5.11
N LEU A 53 -7.73 -4.06 -4.07
CA LEU A 53 -8.85 -3.83 -3.14
C LEU A 53 -9.92 -2.94 -3.80
N PRO A 54 -11.18 -3.03 -3.33
CA PRO A 54 -12.21 -2.04 -3.68
C PRO A 54 -11.72 -0.61 -3.42
N GLU A 55 -12.11 0.34 -4.27
CA GLU A 55 -11.60 1.71 -4.24
C GLU A 55 -11.84 2.40 -2.88
N ASP A 56 -13.05 2.25 -2.32
CA ASP A 56 -13.43 2.76 -1.00
C ASP A 56 -12.53 2.20 0.12
N GLN A 57 -12.06 0.96 -0.05
CA GLN A 57 -11.14 0.30 0.87
C GLN A 57 -9.70 0.77 0.68
N VAL A 58 -9.27 1.12 -0.54
CA VAL A 58 -7.96 1.73 -0.79
C VAL A 58 -7.87 3.06 -0.05
N GLU A 59 -8.84 3.96 -0.28
CA GLU A 59 -8.89 5.27 0.37
C GLU A 59 -8.86 5.14 1.89
N THR A 60 -9.81 4.36 2.44
CA THR A 60 -9.97 4.19 3.89
C THR A 60 -8.70 3.64 4.54
N ARG A 61 -8.05 2.66 3.91
CA ARG A 61 -6.86 2.02 4.50
C ARG A 61 -5.65 2.94 4.45
N VAL A 62 -5.40 3.58 3.31
CA VAL A 62 -4.28 4.52 3.18
C VAL A 62 -4.46 5.70 4.13
N ARG A 63 -5.69 6.23 4.25
CA ARG A 63 -6.03 7.25 5.25
C ARG A 63 -5.73 6.78 6.67
N ASN A 64 -6.20 5.60 7.05
CA ASN A 64 -5.98 5.05 8.40
C ASN A 64 -4.49 4.86 8.66
N SER A 65 -3.71 4.42 7.67
CA SER A 65 -2.27 4.34 7.82
C SER A 65 -1.62 5.73 7.94
N ALA A 66 -2.15 6.74 7.28
CA ALA A 66 -1.62 8.10 7.30
C ALA A 66 -1.84 8.82 8.64
N THR A 67 -2.74 8.33 9.51
CA THR A 67 -2.86 8.82 10.90
C THR A 67 -1.62 8.50 11.72
N GLU A 68 -0.96 7.38 11.43
CA GLU A 68 0.26 6.91 12.11
C GLU A 68 1.55 7.40 11.45
N MET A 69 1.45 8.08 10.30
CA MET A 69 2.60 8.66 9.62
C MET A 69 3.03 9.98 10.27
N THR A 70 4.33 10.17 10.43
CA THR A 70 4.89 11.49 10.72
C THR A 70 4.65 12.46 9.55
N PRO A 71 4.70 13.79 9.77
CA PRO A 71 4.59 14.75 8.66
C PRO A 71 5.61 14.52 7.55
N GLY A 72 6.85 14.16 7.90
CA GLY A 72 7.89 13.82 6.92
C GLY A 72 7.57 12.56 6.11
N GLN A 73 7.03 11.52 6.76
CA GLN A 73 6.58 10.30 6.07
C GLN A 73 5.43 10.58 5.10
N ARG A 74 4.42 11.36 5.53
CA ARG A 74 3.33 11.79 4.64
C ARG A 74 3.86 12.57 3.45
N GLY A 75 4.78 13.50 3.68
CA GLY A 75 5.38 14.29 2.61
C GLY A 75 6.11 13.44 1.57
N ASN A 76 6.97 12.53 2.02
CA ASN A 76 7.73 11.65 1.11
C ASN A 76 6.81 10.71 0.31
N PHE A 77 5.80 10.15 0.98
CA PHE A 77 4.81 9.28 0.33
C PHE A 77 4.01 10.06 -0.73
N LEU A 78 3.46 11.21 -0.36
CA LEU A 78 2.71 12.06 -1.27
C LEU A 78 3.57 12.62 -2.39
N GLN A 79 4.83 12.94 -2.16
CA GLN A 79 5.69 13.45 -3.22
C GLN A 79 5.83 12.44 -4.37
N THR A 80 5.87 11.14 -4.07
CA THR A 80 5.89 10.10 -5.11
C THR A 80 4.59 10.11 -5.92
N LEU A 81 3.44 10.16 -5.24
CA LEU A 81 2.12 10.21 -5.88
C LEU A 81 1.96 11.48 -6.73
N LEU A 82 2.18 12.64 -6.13
CA LEU A 82 2.02 13.95 -6.76
C LEU A 82 2.95 14.11 -7.97
N SER A 83 4.20 13.63 -7.88
CA SER A 83 5.14 13.69 -9.00
C SER A 83 4.66 12.85 -10.18
N GLY A 84 4.10 11.66 -9.93
CA GLY A 84 3.54 10.81 -10.98
C GLY A 84 2.25 11.37 -11.58
N LEU A 85 1.43 12.05 -10.78
CA LEU A 85 0.19 12.72 -11.20
C LEU A 85 0.44 14.03 -11.96
N ALA A 86 1.59 14.68 -11.76
CA ALA A 86 1.93 15.98 -12.35
C ALA A 86 2.26 15.94 -13.85
N SER A 87 1.90 14.89 -14.60
CA SER A 87 2.25 14.71 -16.02
C SER A 87 1.79 15.85 -16.94
N GLY A 88 0.84 16.68 -16.49
CA GLY A 88 0.37 17.88 -17.20
C GLY A 88 0.78 19.22 -16.60
N GLY A 89 1.74 19.23 -15.67
CA GLY A 89 2.26 20.44 -15.03
C GLY A 89 1.48 20.88 -13.78
N ALA A 90 2.03 21.88 -13.08
CA ALA A 90 1.55 22.30 -11.75
C ALA A 90 0.11 22.83 -11.74
N SER A 91 -0.32 23.55 -12.79
CA SER A 91 -1.68 24.07 -12.89
C SER A 91 -2.71 22.95 -12.99
N GLN A 92 -2.44 21.91 -13.78
CA GLN A 92 -3.35 20.76 -13.93
C GLN A 92 -3.41 19.94 -12.64
N LEU A 93 -2.28 19.76 -11.96
CA LEU A 93 -2.23 19.10 -10.66
C LEU A 93 -3.10 19.84 -9.62
N GLY A 94 -3.03 21.18 -9.59
CA GLY A 94 -3.88 21.98 -8.70
C GLY A 94 -5.38 21.79 -8.95
N SER A 95 -5.80 21.80 -10.20
CA SER A 95 -7.20 21.56 -10.58
C SER A 95 -7.66 20.13 -10.25
N LEU A 96 -6.80 19.14 -10.48
CA LEU A 96 -7.06 17.74 -10.12
C LEU A 96 -7.26 17.58 -8.61
N LEU A 97 -6.38 18.19 -7.79
CA LEU A 97 -6.52 18.15 -6.34
C LEU A 97 -7.85 18.76 -5.89
N GLN A 98 -8.25 19.89 -6.46
CA GLN A 98 -9.56 20.50 -6.16
C GLN A 98 -10.72 19.57 -6.55
N GLN A 99 -10.64 18.90 -7.71
CA GLN A 99 -11.68 17.99 -8.19
C GLN A 99 -11.92 16.83 -7.21
N ILE A 100 -10.85 16.31 -6.59
CA ILE A 100 -10.96 15.25 -5.58
C ILE A 100 -11.19 15.80 -4.16
N GLY A 101 -11.45 17.09 -4.02
CA GLY A 101 -11.72 17.73 -2.72
C GLY A 101 -10.49 17.85 -1.82
N VAL A 102 -9.30 17.98 -2.41
CA VAL A 102 -8.01 18.22 -1.75
C VAL A 102 -7.52 19.64 -2.08
N SER A 103 -6.96 20.31 -1.07
CA SER A 103 -6.39 21.64 -1.24
C SER A 103 -5.16 21.63 -2.17
N PRO A 104 -5.07 22.49 -3.21
CA PRO A 104 -3.89 22.60 -4.08
C PRO A 104 -2.58 22.87 -3.34
N GLN A 105 -2.66 23.47 -2.14
CA GLN A 105 -1.53 23.76 -1.28
C GLN A 105 -0.80 22.47 -0.86
N VAL A 106 -1.48 21.32 -0.86
CA VAL A 106 -0.85 20.00 -0.64
C VAL A 106 0.23 19.70 -1.68
N ALA A 107 0.10 20.17 -2.92
CA ALA A 107 1.16 20.02 -3.93
C ALA A 107 2.44 20.79 -3.58
N GLN A 108 2.30 21.91 -2.87
CA GLN A 108 3.42 22.77 -2.48
C GLN A 108 4.03 22.36 -1.14
N ASN A 109 3.19 21.91 -0.21
CA ASN A 109 3.59 21.47 1.13
C ASN A 109 3.00 20.09 1.46
N PRO A 110 3.46 18.99 0.82
CA PRO A 110 2.89 17.66 1.02
C PRO A 110 2.95 17.17 2.48
N GLN A 111 3.92 17.64 3.25
CA GLN A 111 4.08 17.29 4.67
C GLN A 111 2.92 17.79 5.55
N GLN A 112 2.20 18.83 5.11
CA GLN A 112 1.06 19.41 5.83
C GLN A 112 -0.28 18.75 5.46
N ALA A 113 -0.27 17.81 4.51
CA ALA A 113 -1.47 17.09 4.13
C ALA A 113 -2.09 16.36 5.33
N SER A 114 -3.41 16.41 5.41
CA SER A 114 -4.16 15.60 6.37
C SER A 114 -4.16 14.13 5.96
N PRO A 115 -4.40 13.19 6.88
CA PRO A 115 -4.58 11.78 6.52
C PRO A 115 -5.68 11.56 5.47
N GLU A 116 -6.74 12.37 5.51
CA GLU A 116 -7.83 12.35 4.52
C GLU A 116 -7.32 12.72 3.12
N ASP A 117 -6.51 13.76 2.99
CA ASP A 117 -5.89 14.14 1.71
C ASP A 117 -5.02 13.01 1.15
N VAL A 118 -4.27 12.34 2.02
CA VAL A 118 -3.41 11.20 1.63
C VAL A 118 -4.26 10.04 1.09
N GLY A 119 -5.38 9.72 1.75
CA GLY A 119 -6.32 8.70 1.29
C GLY A 119 -6.88 9.02 -0.09
N LYS A 120 -7.41 10.23 -0.27
CA LYS A 120 -8.02 10.69 -1.53
C LYS A 120 -7.04 10.68 -2.70
N ILE A 121 -5.84 11.23 -2.50
CA ILE A 121 -4.80 11.25 -3.54
C ILE A 121 -4.39 9.82 -3.92
N ALA A 122 -4.25 8.93 -2.94
CA ALA A 122 -3.89 7.55 -3.20
C ALA A 122 -5.00 6.78 -3.94
N ALA A 123 -6.26 6.96 -3.55
CA ALA A 123 -7.41 6.34 -4.22
C ALA A 123 -7.52 6.82 -5.68
N TYR A 124 -7.41 8.12 -5.91
CA TYR A 124 -7.38 8.68 -7.26
C TYR A 124 -6.22 8.14 -8.09
N ALA A 125 -5.01 8.08 -7.51
CA ALA A 125 -3.87 7.49 -8.20
C ALA A 125 -4.10 6.01 -8.53
N ASN A 126 -4.72 5.23 -7.65
CA ASN A 126 -5.04 3.83 -7.93
C ASN A 126 -5.97 3.68 -9.15
N GLN A 127 -6.96 4.55 -9.26
CA GLN A 127 -7.97 4.52 -10.31
C GLN A 127 -7.40 4.98 -11.65
N GLU A 128 -6.75 6.14 -11.68
CA GLU A 128 -6.37 6.82 -12.92
C GLU A 128 -4.92 6.55 -13.35
N ARG A 129 -4.03 6.26 -12.39
CA ARG A 129 -2.58 6.10 -12.60
C ARG A 129 -2.02 4.95 -11.75
N PRO A 130 -2.48 3.70 -11.98
CA PRO A 130 -2.13 2.55 -11.14
C PRO A 130 -0.63 2.28 -11.07
N ASP A 131 0.14 2.64 -12.11
CA ASP A 131 1.60 2.61 -12.12
C ASP A 131 2.20 3.50 -11.00
N VAL A 132 1.72 4.73 -10.88
CA VAL A 132 2.13 5.71 -9.87
C VAL A 132 1.73 5.24 -8.48
N PHE A 133 0.49 4.74 -8.35
CA PHE A 133 0.01 4.17 -7.11
C PHE A 133 0.90 3.01 -6.65
N HIS A 134 1.17 2.03 -7.52
CA HIS A 134 2.02 0.88 -7.18
C HIS A 134 3.42 1.30 -6.74
N GLN A 135 4.02 2.28 -7.44
CA GLN A 135 5.32 2.82 -7.07
C GLN A 135 5.30 3.45 -5.68
N ALA A 136 4.30 4.30 -5.39
CA ALA A 136 4.17 4.96 -4.09
C ALA A 136 3.94 3.97 -2.95
N MET A 137 3.11 2.94 -3.17
CA MET A 137 2.86 1.89 -2.18
C MET A 137 4.14 1.11 -1.80
N GLY A 138 5.18 1.11 -2.64
CA GLY A 138 6.49 0.54 -2.28
C GLY A 138 7.09 1.13 -0.99
N PHE A 139 6.69 2.36 -0.61
CA PHE A 139 6.99 2.98 0.68
C PHE A 139 6.72 2.03 1.87
N TYR A 140 5.59 1.32 1.83
CA TYR A 140 5.14 0.44 2.90
C TYR A 140 6.07 -0.75 3.18
N ALA A 141 6.87 -1.19 2.20
CA ALA A 141 7.87 -2.25 2.41
C ALA A 141 8.98 -1.85 3.39
N LYS A 142 9.18 -0.55 3.63
CA LYS A 142 10.13 -0.03 4.63
C LYS A 142 9.46 0.31 5.95
N HIS A 143 8.13 0.20 6.04
CA HIS A 143 7.35 0.63 7.20
C HIS A 143 6.35 -0.44 7.64
N PRO A 144 6.83 -1.57 8.22
CA PRO A 144 5.96 -2.69 8.59
C PRO A 144 4.82 -2.32 9.54
N THR A 145 5.06 -1.40 10.48
CA THR A 145 4.03 -0.88 11.39
C THR A 145 2.87 -0.23 10.64
N LEU A 146 3.16 0.52 9.57
CA LEU A 146 2.13 1.18 8.78
C LEU A 146 1.31 0.17 7.97
N VAL A 147 1.92 -0.92 7.50
CA VAL A 147 1.17 -2.01 6.84
C VAL A 147 0.21 -2.71 7.78
N LYS A 148 0.61 -2.92 9.03
CA LYS A 148 -0.29 -3.46 10.06
C LYS A 148 -1.51 -2.58 10.30
N VAL A 149 -1.37 -1.26 10.11
CA VAL A 149 -2.46 -0.29 10.25
C VAL A 149 -3.39 -0.31 9.03
N LEU A 150 -2.88 -0.61 7.82
CA LEU A 150 -3.72 -0.85 6.64
C LEU A 150 -4.75 -1.98 6.89
N GLY A 151 -4.43 -2.91 7.79
CA GLY A 151 -5.35 -3.90 8.34
C GLY A 151 -5.35 -5.27 7.65
N THR A 152 -6.21 -6.17 8.13
CA THR A 152 -6.21 -7.60 7.80
C THR A 152 -6.34 -7.88 6.30
N MET A 153 -7.23 -7.18 5.59
CA MET A 153 -7.43 -7.38 4.15
C MET A 153 -6.21 -6.95 3.34
N ALA A 154 -5.53 -5.87 3.73
CA ALA A 154 -4.30 -5.44 3.06
C ALA A 154 -3.20 -6.49 3.23
N ILE A 155 -3.00 -6.99 4.46
CA ILE A 155 -2.04 -8.06 4.74
C ILE A 155 -2.39 -9.32 3.91
N ALA A 156 -3.67 -9.70 3.87
CA ALA A 156 -4.11 -10.84 3.09
C ALA A 156 -3.87 -10.69 1.59
N ALA A 157 -4.15 -9.50 1.03
CA ALA A 157 -3.87 -9.19 -0.36
C ALA A 157 -2.37 -9.26 -0.66
N ILE A 158 -1.52 -8.73 0.23
CA ILE A 158 -0.05 -8.77 0.08
C ILE A 158 0.45 -10.21 0.07
N ALA A 159 0.03 -11.02 1.05
CA ALA A 159 0.42 -12.42 1.15
C ALA A 159 -0.05 -13.22 -0.09
N LYS A 160 -1.29 -13.01 -0.52
CA LYS A 160 -1.84 -13.63 -1.74
C LYS A 160 -1.06 -13.22 -2.99
N ASN A 161 -0.71 -11.94 -3.14
CA ASN A 161 0.04 -11.46 -4.29
C ASN A 161 1.47 -12.02 -4.31
N LEU A 162 2.12 -12.12 -3.15
CA LEU A 162 3.42 -12.77 -3.01
C LEU A 162 3.39 -14.26 -3.39
N PHE A 163 2.32 -14.97 -3.04
CA PHE A 163 2.10 -16.36 -3.47
C PHE A 163 1.98 -16.44 -5.00
N GLN A 164 1.16 -15.57 -5.61
CA GLN A 164 0.94 -15.55 -7.07
C GLN A 164 2.19 -15.19 -7.88
N LYS A 165 3.07 -14.35 -7.35
CA LYS A 165 4.31 -13.92 -8.02
C LYS A 165 5.43 -14.97 -7.99
N ARG A 166 5.25 -16.10 -7.29
CA ARG A 166 6.26 -17.16 -7.23
C ARG A 166 5.99 -18.22 -8.32
N PRO A 167 6.85 -18.35 -9.34
CA PRO A 167 6.81 -19.49 -10.25
C PRO A 167 7.27 -20.76 -9.51
N GLY A 168 6.42 -21.78 -9.41
CA GLY A 168 6.80 -23.11 -8.91
C GLY A 168 6.03 -23.70 -7.72
N LEU A 169 4.84 -23.18 -7.39
CA LEU A 169 3.97 -23.74 -6.32
C LEU A 169 2.69 -24.42 -6.86
N VAL A 170 2.65 -24.75 -8.15
CA VAL A 170 1.65 -25.62 -8.79
C VAL A 170 2.31 -26.88 -9.31
#